data_AF-A0A6G1RA02-F1
#
_entry.id   AF-A0A6G1RA02-F1
#
_cell.length_a   1.000
_cell.length_b   1.000
_cell.length_c   1.000
_cell.angle_alpha   90.00
_cell.angle_beta   90.00
_cell.angle_gamma   90.00
#
_symmetry.space_group_name_H-M   'P 1'
#
loop_
_entity.id
_entity.type
_entity.pdbx_description
1 polymer ?
#
loop_
_entity_poly.entity_id
_entity_poly.type
_entity_poly.pdbx_seq_one_letter_code
_entity_poly.pdbx_strand_id
1 'polypeptide(L)'
;RDCRGCTVLCGPVSTSVLVDGCSDCLLVLACQQLRTHRTRDSRFYVQVTSRAVIEDCTKVSFAPYTWSYPDIERDFESSGLDRNRNNWNLVDDFDWLATDKPSPNWSLIPEQERITCWD
;
A
#
# COMPACT_ATOMS: atom_id res chain seq x y z
N ARG A 1 -4.24 12.71 2.06
CA ARG A 1 -4.44 12.95 3.52
C ARG A 1 -5.92 13.15 3.75
N ASP A 2 -6.44 12.67 4.88
CA ASP A 2 -7.83 12.85 5.32
C ASP A 2 -8.89 12.42 4.28
N CYS A 3 -8.55 11.45 3.42
CA CYS A 3 -9.45 10.93 2.41
C CYS A 3 -10.47 9.98 3.05
N ARG A 4 -11.72 9.99 2.57
CA ARG A 4 -12.79 9.11 3.08
C ARG A 4 -13.62 8.56 1.93
N GLY A 5 -13.83 7.24 1.90
CA GLY A 5 -14.64 6.62 0.85
C GLY A 5 -14.04 6.78 -0.55
N CYS A 6 -12.72 6.95 -0.65
CA CYS A 6 -12.05 7.27 -1.91
C CYS A 6 -11.32 6.05 -2.49
N THR A 7 -11.38 5.93 -3.82
CA THR A 7 -10.42 5.12 -4.58
C THR A 7 -9.33 6.03 -5.14
N VAL A 8 -8.07 5.75 -4.82
CA VAL A 8 -6.90 6.48 -5.32
C VAL A 8 -6.06 5.54 -6.15
N LEU A 9 -5.95 5.85 -7.44
CA LEU A 9 -5.07 5.17 -8.38
C LEU A 9 -3.87 6.07 -8.63
N CYS A 10 -2.68 5.61 -8.27
CA CYS A 10 -1.45 6.36 -8.40
C CYS A 10 -0.38 5.52 -9.09
N GLY A 11 0.22 6.09 -10.14
CA GLY A 11 1.35 5.48 -10.82
C GLY A 11 2.61 5.44 -9.94
N PRO A 12 3.70 4.90 -10.48
CA PRO A 12 5.01 4.83 -9.82
C PRO A 12 5.52 6.17 -9.30
N VAL A 13 5.77 6.23 -7.99
CA VAL A 13 6.37 7.38 -7.29
C VAL A 13 7.83 7.08 -6.96
N SER A 14 8.74 7.94 -7.42
CA SER A 14 10.20 7.72 -7.29
C SER A 14 10.71 7.59 -5.85
N THR A 15 9.98 8.12 -4.87
CA THR A 15 10.44 8.18 -3.48
C THR A 15 9.41 7.54 -2.54
N SER A 16 8.77 8.33 -1.69
CA SER A 16 7.91 7.85 -0.62
C SER A 16 6.49 8.37 -0.77
N VAL A 17 5.52 7.55 -0.35
CA VAL A 17 4.13 7.96 -0.23
C VAL A 17 3.75 8.00 1.25
N LEU A 18 3.12 9.12 1.66
CA LEU A 18 2.55 9.29 2.98
C LEU A 18 1.02 9.25 2.89
N VAL A 19 0.42 8.25 3.54
CA VAL A 19 -1.02 8.15 3.75
C VAL A 19 -1.29 8.48 5.21
N ASP A 20 -2.08 9.51 5.46
CA ASP A 20 -2.32 10.02 6.81
C ASP A 20 -3.78 10.43 6.98
N GLY A 21 -4.42 9.90 8.02
CA GLY A 21 -5.81 10.21 8.38
C GLY A 21 -6.88 9.65 7.43
N CYS A 22 -6.55 8.67 6.59
CA CYS A 22 -7.51 8.12 5.62
C CYS A 22 -8.44 7.07 6.25
N SER A 23 -9.66 6.93 5.73
CA SER A 23 -10.60 5.91 6.20
C SER A 23 -11.49 5.39 5.08
N ASP A 24 -11.79 4.09 5.06
CA ASP A 24 -12.66 3.49 4.02
C ASP A 24 -12.14 3.80 2.61
N CYS A 25 -10.83 3.67 2.42
CA CYS A 25 -10.17 3.97 1.16
C CYS A 25 -9.65 2.71 0.46
N LEU A 26 -9.64 2.76 -0.87
CA LEU A 26 -8.91 1.84 -1.72
C LEU A 26 -7.72 2.58 -2.33
N LEU A 27 -6.51 2.21 -1.94
CA LEU A 27 -5.29 2.94 -2.26
C LEU A 27 -4.38 2.05 -3.11
N VAL A 28 -4.13 2.46 -4.35
CA VAL A 28 -3.31 1.72 -5.30
C VAL A 28 -2.07 2.53 -5.63
N LEU A 29 -0.91 2.10 -5.11
CA LEU A 29 0.29 2.93 -5.02
C LEU A 29 1.56 2.12 -5.34
N ALA A 30 2.45 2.64 -6.18
CA ALA A 30 3.80 2.11 -6.34
C ALA A 30 4.83 3.13 -5.84
N CYS A 31 5.75 2.74 -4.96
CA CYS A 31 6.75 3.64 -4.38
C CYS A 31 7.99 2.92 -3.83
N GLN A 32 9.00 3.66 -3.38
CA GLN A 32 10.11 3.07 -2.63
C GLN A 32 9.75 2.80 -1.17
N GLN A 33 9.08 3.76 -0.52
CA GLN A 33 8.69 3.67 0.89
C GLN A 33 7.23 4.08 1.07
N LEU A 34 6.45 3.25 1.75
CA LEU A 34 5.09 3.59 2.15
C LEU A 34 5.05 3.86 3.65
N ARG A 35 4.57 5.05 4.03
CA ARG A 35 4.28 5.39 5.43
C ARG A 35 2.79 5.64 5.58
N THR A 36 2.16 4.89 6.47
CA THR A 36 0.73 4.98 6.74
C THR A 36 0.52 5.35 8.20
N HIS A 37 -0.27 6.40 8.44
CA HIS A 37 -0.50 6.92 9.78
C HIS A 37 -1.99 7.21 9.98
N ARG A 38 -2.53 6.97 11.19
CA ARG A 38 -3.93 7.26 11.57
C ARG A 38 -4.99 6.73 10.59
N THR A 39 -4.70 5.64 9.89
CA THR A 39 -5.51 5.15 8.76
C THR A 39 -6.33 3.91 9.17
N ARG A 40 -7.61 3.89 8.81
CA ARG A 40 -8.55 2.87 9.28
C ARG A 40 -9.36 2.25 8.15
N ASP A 41 -9.72 0.97 8.30
CA ASP A 41 -10.65 0.26 7.41
C ASP A 41 -10.33 0.46 5.91
N SER A 42 -9.05 0.39 5.54
CA SER A 42 -8.58 0.75 4.19
C SER A 42 -7.78 -0.37 3.54
N ARG A 43 -7.92 -0.50 2.23
CA ARG A 43 -7.28 -1.54 1.42
C ARG A 43 -6.17 -0.93 0.57
N PHE A 44 -5.02 -1.58 0.57
CA PHE A 44 -3.80 -1.13 -0.09
C PHE A 44 -3.38 -2.16 -1.14
N TYR A 45 -3.25 -1.72 -2.39
CA TYR A 45 -2.65 -2.49 -3.49
C TYR A 45 -1.33 -1.84 -3.83
N VAL A 46 -0.23 -2.42 -3.35
CA VAL A 46 1.04 -1.69 -3.29
C VAL A 46 2.19 -2.45 -3.93
N GLN A 47 3.10 -1.67 -4.50
CA GLN A 47 4.45 -2.12 -4.81
C GLN A 47 5.41 -1.24 -4.04
N VAL A 48 6.21 -1.86 -3.17
CA VAL A 48 7.14 -1.15 -2.30
C VAL A 48 8.51 -1.77 -2.44
N THR A 49 9.49 -1.03 -2.94
CA THR A 49 10.84 -1.61 -3.18
C THR A 49 11.67 -1.74 -1.90
N SER A 50 11.38 -0.91 -0.88
CA SER A 50 12.07 -0.92 0.41
C SER A 50 11.18 -1.47 1.52
N ARG A 51 10.28 -0.67 2.09
CA ARG A 51 9.50 -1.04 3.30
C ARG A 51 8.16 -0.31 3.36
N ALA A 52 7.13 -1.01 3.83
CA ALA A 52 5.87 -0.42 4.24
C ALA A 52 5.83 -0.33 5.77
N VAL A 53 5.46 0.83 6.30
CA VAL A 53 5.35 1.08 7.74
C VAL A 53 3.96 1.62 8.06
N ILE A 54 3.36 1.13 9.14
CA ILE A 54 2.10 1.61 9.68
C ILE A 54 2.28 2.09 11.13
N GLU A 55 1.50 3.09 11.53
CA GLU A 55 1.46 3.68 12.88
C GLU A 55 0.04 4.24 13.14
N ASP A 56 -0.53 4.05 14.32
CA ASP A 56 -1.94 4.31 14.69
C ASP A 56 -2.93 3.84 13.61
N CYS A 57 -2.69 2.66 13.06
CA CYS A 57 -3.54 2.08 12.02
C CYS A 57 -4.42 0.97 12.59
N THR A 58 -5.57 0.71 11.95
CA THR A 58 -6.46 -0.38 12.36
C THR A 58 -7.22 -0.92 11.15
N LYS A 59 -7.27 -2.25 11.01
CA LYS A 59 -7.96 -2.93 9.88
C LYS A 59 -7.49 -2.42 8.52
N VAL A 60 -6.18 -2.26 8.35
CA VAL A 60 -5.61 -1.99 7.02
C VAL A 60 -5.18 -3.30 6.38
N SER A 61 -5.42 -3.49 5.10
CA SER A 61 -5.09 -4.77 4.44
C SER A 61 -4.31 -4.55 3.15
N PHE A 62 -3.30 -5.39 2.92
CA PHE A 62 -2.35 -5.24 1.82
C PHE A 62 -2.47 -6.35 0.77
N ALA A 63 -2.30 -5.97 -0.48
CA ALA A 63 -2.22 -6.83 -1.66
C ALA A 63 -1.14 -6.30 -2.61
N PRO A 64 -0.67 -7.12 -3.56
CA PRO A 64 0.20 -6.65 -4.63
C PRO A 64 -0.46 -5.54 -5.45
N TYR A 65 0.32 -4.59 -5.95
CA TYR A 65 -0.13 -3.63 -6.95
C TYR A 65 -0.53 -4.34 -8.25
N THR A 66 -1.78 -4.17 -8.68
CA THR A 66 -2.34 -4.83 -9.88
C THR A 66 -2.93 -3.84 -10.89
N TRP A 67 -2.84 -2.53 -10.66
CA TRP A 67 -3.36 -1.55 -11.60
C TRP A 67 -2.48 -1.44 -12.83
N SER A 68 -3.07 -1.58 -14.01
CA SER A 68 -2.39 -1.47 -15.30
C SER A 68 -3.04 -0.36 -16.13
N TYR A 69 -2.24 0.43 -16.82
CA TYR A 69 -2.69 1.52 -17.69
C TYR A 69 -1.68 1.74 -18.82
N PRO A 70 -2.06 2.39 -19.95
CA PRO A 70 -1.25 2.41 -21.17
C PRO A 70 0.22 2.83 -21.01
N ASP A 71 0.52 3.80 -20.14
CA ASP A 71 1.87 4.36 -19.95
C ASP A 71 2.63 3.78 -18.73
N ILE A 72 2.12 2.71 -18.11
CA ILE A 72 2.66 2.19 -16.85
C ILE A 72 4.15 1.82 -16.93
N GLU A 73 4.59 1.20 -18.02
CA GLU A 73 6.00 0.83 -18.22
C GLU A 73 6.90 2.07 -18.23
N ARG A 74 6.48 3.13 -18.93
CA ARG A 74 7.22 4.39 -19.04
C ARG A 74 7.29 5.10 -17.69
N ASP A 75 6.21 5.05 -16.92
CA ASP A 75 6.17 5.68 -15.60
C ASP A 75 7.05 4.92 -14.60
N PHE A 76 7.11 3.58 -14.66
CA PHE A 76 8.05 2.79 -13.87
C PHE A 76 9.50 3.16 -14.21
N GLU A 77 9.83 3.21 -15.50
CA GLU A 77 11.16 3.62 -15.97
C GLU A 77 11.52 5.04 -15.48
N SER A 78 10.60 5.99 -15.67
CA SER A 78 10.79 7.39 -15.26
C SER A 78 10.91 7.55 -13.74
N SER A 79 10.23 6.70 -12.98
CA SER A 79 10.28 6.73 -11.52
C SER A 79 11.60 6.21 -10.94
N GLY A 80 12.31 5.35 -11.69
CA GLY A 80 13.48 4.62 -11.19
C GLY A 80 13.15 3.51 -10.20
N LEU A 81 11.88 3.12 -10.05
CA LEU A 81 11.49 1.97 -9.23
C LEU A 81 11.88 0.66 -9.93
N ASP A 82 12.56 -0.21 -9.20
CA ASP A 82 12.82 -1.57 -9.66
C ASP A 82 11.52 -2.38 -9.67
N ARG A 83 11.06 -2.72 -10.88
CA ARG A 83 9.82 -3.47 -11.07
C ARG A 83 9.87 -4.89 -10.50
N ASN A 84 11.07 -5.45 -10.35
CA ASN A 84 11.27 -6.80 -9.82
C ASN A 84 11.39 -6.85 -8.30
N ARG A 85 11.47 -5.69 -7.62
CA ARG A 85 11.54 -5.61 -6.16
C ARG A 85 10.20 -5.17 -5.60
N ASN A 86 9.56 -6.08 -4.87
CA ASN A 86 8.26 -5.82 -4.27
C ASN A 86 8.11 -6.49 -2.89
N ASN A 87 8.05 -5.65 -1.85
CA ASN A 87 7.90 -6.01 -0.44
C ASN A 87 6.50 -5.67 0.08
N TRP A 88 5.47 -5.72 -0.77
CA TRP A 88 4.08 -5.38 -0.43
C TRP A 88 3.51 -6.14 0.78
N ASN A 89 4.03 -7.34 1.06
CA ASN A 89 3.63 -8.21 2.17
C ASN A 89 4.53 -8.08 3.41
N LEU A 90 5.56 -7.24 3.38
CA LEU A 90 6.44 -6.96 4.51
C LEU A 90 6.07 -5.60 5.11
N VAL A 91 5.11 -5.64 6.03
CA VAL A 91 4.57 -4.45 6.69
C VAL A 91 5.00 -4.42 8.14
N ASP A 92 5.63 -3.32 8.52
CA ASP A 92 6.08 -3.07 9.87
C ASP A 92 5.10 -2.19 10.61
N ASP A 93 4.61 -2.71 11.74
CA ASP A 93 3.72 -1.97 12.62
C ASP A 93 4.52 -1.37 13.78
N PHE A 94 4.66 -0.05 13.77
CA PHE A 94 5.46 0.70 14.73
C PHE A 94 4.89 0.61 16.16
N ASP A 95 3.58 0.48 16.30
CA ASP A 95 2.91 0.40 17.61
C ASP A 95 2.89 -1.03 18.17
N TRP A 96 3.28 -2.03 17.38
CA TRP A 96 3.24 -3.43 17.77
C TRP A 96 4.61 -3.97 18.16
N LEU A 97 4.93 -3.86 19.45
CA LEU A 97 6.21 -4.30 20.02
C LEU A 97 6.31 -5.82 20.25
N ALA A 98 5.21 -6.56 20.09
CA ALA A 98 5.20 -8.00 20.34
C ALA A 98 5.87 -8.75 19.19
N THR A 99 6.85 -9.60 19.51
CA THR A 99 7.61 -10.39 18.53
C THR A 99 7.10 -11.81 18.39
N ASP A 100 6.27 -12.27 19.32
CA ASP A 100 5.73 -13.62 19.42
C ASP A 100 4.37 -13.79 18.72
N LYS A 101 3.74 -12.69 18.31
CA LYS A 101 2.42 -12.68 17.66
C LYS A 101 2.33 -11.62 16.55
N PRO A 102 1.59 -11.89 15.46
CA PRO A 102 1.38 -10.91 14.40
C PRO A 102 0.61 -9.69 14.93
N SER A 103 0.85 -8.54 14.30
CA SER A 103 0.05 -7.34 14.57
C SER A 103 -1.43 -7.59 14.20
N PRO A 104 -2.38 -7.12 15.03
CA PRO A 104 -3.80 -7.15 14.70
C PRO A 104 -4.24 -5.99 13.80
N ASN A 105 -3.38 -5.00 13.58
CA ASN A 105 -3.74 -3.76 12.89
C ASN A 105 -3.73 -3.91 11.38
N TRP A 106 -3.03 -4.93 10.87
CA TRP A 106 -2.95 -5.19 9.45
C TRP A 106 -3.09 -6.66 9.09
N SER A 107 -3.48 -6.91 7.85
CA SER A 107 -3.59 -8.25 7.28
C SER A 107 -3.26 -8.25 5.78
N LEU A 108 -3.18 -9.45 5.19
CA LEU A 108 -3.13 -9.61 3.74
C LEU A 108 -4.56 -9.79 3.21
N ILE A 109 -4.85 -9.19 2.05
CA ILE A 109 -6.11 -9.44 1.36
C ILE A 109 -6.08 -10.88 0.80
N PRO A 110 -7.07 -11.74 1.13
CA PRO A 110 -7.20 -13.08 0.56
C PRO A 110 -7.24 -13.02 -0.95
N GLU A 111 -6.60 -13.97 -1.64
CA GLU A 111 -6.46 -13.95 -3.10
C GLU A 111 -7.80 -13.84 -3.84
N GLN A 112 -8.84 -14.49 -3.30
CA GLN A 112 -10.19 -14.51 -3.85
C GLN A 112 -10.92 -13.17 -3.72
N GLU A 113 -10.46 -12.30 -2.81
CA GLU A 113 -11.04 -10.97 -2.56
C GLU A 113 -10.24 -9.86 -3.25
N ARG A 114 -9.14 -10.20 -3.94
CA ARG A 114 -8.28 -9.23 -4.61
C ARG A 114 -8.95 -8.71 -5.88
N ILE A 115 -8.87 -7.40 -6.07
CA ILE A 115 -9.27 -6.72 -7.29
C ILE A 115 -8.19 -7.00 -8.35
N THR A 116 -8.62 -7.63 -9.45
CA THR A 116 -7.79 -7.95 -10.61
C THR A 116 -8.21 -7.19 -11.86
N CYS A 117 -9.40 -6.58 -11.84
CA CYS A 117 -9.92 -5.73 -12.92
C CYS A 117 -10.28 -4.36 -12.34
N TRP A 118 -9.79 -3.30 -12.97
CA TRP A 118 -9.88 -1.91 -12.49
C TRP A 118 -10.73 -1.04 -13.44
N ASP A 119 -11.54 -1.67 -14.29
CA ASP A 119 -12.45 -1.05 -15.26
C ASP A 119 -13.75 -0.52 -14.61
#